data_AF-A0A962SD23-F1
#
_entry.id   AF-A0A962SD23-F1
#
_cell.length_a   1.000
_cell.length_b   1.000
_cell.length_c   1.000
_cell.angle_alpha   90.00
_cell.angle_beta   90.00
_cell.angle_gamma   90.00
#
_symmetry.space_group_name_H-M   'P 1'
#
loop_
_entity.id
_entity.type
_entity.pdbx_description
1 polymer ?
#
loop_
_entity_poly.entity_id
_entity_poly.type
_entity_poly.pdbx_seq_one_letter_code
_entity_poly.pdbx_strand_id
1 'polypeptide(L)' 'MFSKILIANRGEIACRIISTARRMGVKTVAVWSDADRHALHVEMADEAVRIGPPPAVES' A
#
# COMPACT_ATOMS: atom_id res chain seq x y z
N MET A 1 -16.26 -8.74 10.70
CA MET A 1 -15.80 -7.90 9.58
C MET A 1 -14.61 -7.08 10.06
N PHE A 2 -13.53 -6.96 9.27
CA PHE A 2 -12.35 -6.18 9.67
C PHE A 2 -12.62 -4.68 9.57
N SER A 3 -12.06 -3.89 10.49
CA SER A 3 -12.15 -2.42 10.47
C SER A 3 -10.95 -1.76 9.76
N LYS A 4 -9.80 -2.45 9.73
CA LYS A 4 -8.56 -1.99 9.09
C LYS A 4 -7.73 -3.19 8.60
N ILE A 5 -7.05 -3.03 7.47
CA ILE A 5 -6.12 -4.02 6.89
C ILE A 5 -4.79 -3.38 6.48
N LEU A 6 -3.71 -4.16 6.55
CA LEU A 6 -2.41 -3.83 5.96
C LEU A 6 -2.27 -4.54 4.61
N ILE A 7 -1.74 -3.84 3.61
CA ILE A 7 -1.55 -4.35 2.25
C ILE A 7 -0.06 -4.56 2.03
N ALA A 8 0.39 -5.81 2.11
CA ALA A 8 1.77 -6.23 1.84
C ALA A 8 2.01 -6.44 0.32
N ASN A 9 1.65 -5.43 -0.47
CA ASN A 9 1.82 -5.41 -1.93
C ASN A 9 2.02 -3.96 -2.40
N ARG A 10 2.43 -3.75 -3.65
CA ARG A 10 2.67 -2.43 -4.26
C ARG A 10 1.99 -2.30 -5.63
N GLY A 11 2.03 -1.09 -6.20
CA GLY A 11 1.57 -0.84 -7.56
C GLY A 11 0.08 -1.10 -7.76
N GLU A 12 -0.31 -1.51 -8.97
CA GLU A 12 -1.71 -1.66 -9.38
C GLU A 12 -2.52 -2.60 -8.45
N ILE A 13 -1.92 -3.71 -8.00
CA ILE A 13 -2.63 -4.67 -7.15
C ILE A 13 -2.95 -4.04 -5.79
N ALA A 14 -2.04 -3.25 -5.23
CA ALA A 14 -2.32 -2.51 -4.00
C ALA A 14 -3.46 -1.49 -4.23
N CYS A 15 -3.45 -0.74 -5.34
CA CYS A 15 -4.55 0.17 -5.69
C CYS A 15 -5.92 -0.53 -5.81
N ARG A 16 -5.95 -1.74 -6.39
CA ARG A 16 -7.16 -2.55 -6.56
C ARG A 16 -7.72 -3.04 -5.22
N ILE A 17 -6.84 -3.47 -4.31
CA ILE A 17 -7.22 -3.86 -2.96
C ILE A 17 -7.77 -2.65 -2.19
N ILE A 18 -7.09 -1.49 -2.24
CA ILE A 18 -7.55 -0.26 -1.59
C ILE A 18 -8.93 0.16 -2.09
N SER A 19 -9.14 0.11 -3.40
CA SER A 19 -10.43 0.47 -4.01
C SER A 19 -11.57 -0.41 -3.51
N THR A 20 -11.31 -1.71 -3.33
CA THR A 20 -12.31 -2.66 -2.80
C THR A 20 -12.56 -2.42 -1.31
N ALA A 21 -11.49 -2.27 -0.52
CA ALA A 21 -11.58 -2.00 0.92
C ALA A 21 -12.37 -0.71 1.21
N ARG A 22 -12.15 0.34 0.43
CA ARG A 22 -12.89 1.61 0.53
C ARG A 22 -14.38 1.42 0.30
N ARG A 23 -14.78 0.63 -0.72
CA ARG A 23 -16.21 0.30 -0.98
C ARG A 23 -16.86 -0.49 0.16
N MET A 24 -16.05 -1.23 0.92
CA MET A 24 -16.50 -2.03 2.07
C MET A 24 -16.44 -1.26 3.40
N GLY A 25 -15.97 -0.01 3.41
CA GLY A 25 -15.78 0.79 4.63
C GLY A 25 -14.62 0.31 5.51
N VAL A 26 -13.64 -0.39 4.94
CA VAL A 26 -12.46 -0.92 5.66
C VAL A 26 -11.28 0.03 5.44
N LYS A 27 -10.64 0.46 6.54
CA LYS A 27 -9.44 1.31 6.48
C LYS A 27 -8.23 0.53 5.95
N THR A 28 -7.31 1.22 5.30
CA THR A 28 -6.18 0.64 4.58
C THR A 28 -4.85 1.22 5.02
N VAL A 29 -3.86 0.35 5.19
CA VAL A 29 -2.46 0.73 5.44
C VAL A 29 -1.59 0.20 4.31
N ALA A 30 -0.92 1.09 3.57
CA ALA A 30 0.06 0.73 2.55
C ALA A 30 1.47 0.68 3.14
N VAL A 31 2.28 -0.28 2.70
CA VAL A 31 3.73 -0.26 2.91
C VAL A 31 4.45 0.19 1.65
N TRP A 32 5.56 0.92 1.80
CA TRP A 32 6.29 1.46 0.66
C TRP A 32 7.80 1.56 0.91
N SER A 33 8.57 1.28 -0.14
CA SER A 33 10.02 1.49 -0.18
C SER A 33 10.33 2.91 -0.64
N ASP A 34 11.54 3.43 -0.43
CA ASP A 34 11.92 4.77 -0.92
C ASP A 34 11.68 4.98 -2.42
N ALA A 35 11.73 3.93 -3.23
CA ALA A 35 11.40 3.97 -4.67
C ALA A 35 9.90 4.18 -4.95
N ASP A 36 9.03 3.82 -4.01
CA ASP A 36 7.58 3.89 -4.10
C ASP A 36 7.00 5.16 -3.46
N ARG A 37 7.84 6.11 -3.01
CA ARG A 37 7.43 7.30 -2.26
C ARG A 37 6.26 8.08 -2.88
N HIS A 38 6.21 8.12 -4.20
CA HIS A 38 5.20 8.83 -4.99
C HIS A 38 4.32 7.86 -5.80
N ALA A 39 4.28 6.58 -5.41
CA ALA A 39 3.44 5.60 -6.07
C ALA A 39 1.97 5.83 -5.71
N LEU A 40 1.09 5.61 -6.68
CA LEU A 40 -0.35 5.84 -6.52
C LEU A 40 -0.95 5.07 -5.32
N HIS A 41 -0.48 3.85 -5.03
CA HIS A 41 -1.01 3.06 -3.91
C HIS A 41 -0.69 3.68 -2.54
N VAL A 42 0.39 4.47 -2.45
CA VAL A 42 0.78 5.21 -1.24
C VAL A 42 -0.17 6.38 -1.03
N GLU A 43 -0.47 7.14 -2.10
CA GLU A 43 -1.41 8.26 -2.07
C GLU A 43 -2.86 7.81 -1.83
N MET A 44 -3.22 6.62 -2.31
CA MET A 44 -4.58 6.09 -2.18
C MET A 44 -4.93 5.57 -0.79
N ALA A 45 -3.96 5.12 0.02
CA ALA A 45 -4.21 4.49 1.30
C ALA A 45 -4.58 5.51 2.40
N ASP A 46 -5.31 5.08 3.42
CA ASP A 46 -5.63 5.94 4.57
C ASP A 46 -4.37 6.24 5.40
N GLU A 47 -3.46 5.27 5.48
CA GLU A 47 -2.16 5.37 6.14
C GLU A 47 -1.08 4.73 5.27
N ALA A 48 0.14 5.26 5.33
CA ALA A 48 1.28 4.74 4.59
C ALA A 48 2.53 4.67 5.47
N VAL A 49 3.20 3.50 5.49
CA VAL A 49 4.37 3.23 6.31
C VAL A 49 5.59 2.97 5.43
N ARG A 50 6.64 3.78 5.62
CA ARG A 50 7.94 3.56 4.99
C ARG A 50 8.61 2.34 5.60
N ILE A 51 8.97 1.37 4.78
CA ILE A 51 9.66 0.13 5.22
C ILE A 51 11.16 0.12 4.92
N GLY A 52 11.69 1.16 4.27
CA GLY A 52 13.12 1.33 4.02
C GLY A 52 13.46 1.52 2.54
N PRO A 53 14.75 1.42 2.17
CA PRO A 53 15.14 1.46 0.76
C PRO A 53 14.58 0.24 0.01
N PRO A 54 14.46 0.31 -1.33
CA PRO A 54 14.17 -0.88 -2.12
C PRO A 54 15.26 -1.94 -1.88
N PRO A 55 14.94 -3.24 -1.97
CA PRO A 55 15.97 -4.27 -1.93
C PRO A 55 17.02 -3.99 -3.01
N ALA A 56 18.29 -4.32 -2.71
CA ALA A 56 19.33 -4.29 -3.72
C ALA A 56 18.88 -5.17 -4.90
N VAL A 57 19.14 -4.72 -6.12
CA VAL A 57 18.92 -5.56 -7.30
C VAL A 57 19.87 -6.74 -7.15
N GLU A 58 19.35 -7.90 -6.74
CA GLU A 58 20.08 -9.16 -6.86
C GLU A 58 20.30 -9.39 -8.36
N SER A 59 21.56 -9.35 -8.79
CA SER A 59 22.00 -9.63 -10.18
C SER A 59 22.49 -11.06 -10.28
#